data_AF-A0A8S4RG81-F1
#
_entry.id   AF-A0A8S4RG81-F1
#
_cell.length_a   1.000
_cell.length_b   1.000
_cell.length_c   1.000
_cell.angle_alpha   90.00
_cell.angle_beta   90.00
_cell.angle_gamma   90.00
#
_symmetry.space_group_name_H-M   'P 1'
#
loop_
_entity.id
_entity.type
_entity.pdbx_description
1 polymer ?
#
loop_
_entity_poly.entity_id
_entity_poly.type
_entity_poly.pdbx_seq_one_letter_code
_entity_poly.pdbx_strand_id
1 'polypeptide(L)'
;MDESNIPIDINIGKLQDWLVSRRHVHKEWQKNIIAVREKINSAIQDMPAHEDIAALLTGSHINYFHCLKIIEILKETEADTKNLFGKYGSQRMKDWQDLVRSYEKDNLYLAEAAQIFVRNINYEIPGFKKQIAKEEQMQTDCEKKHSDYLKNEASSKSEFMALCKQLGIKGDKIKRELVERLQELPEIYDKIGESLKPLQPAIDLYSAFTKYILGDQASDLLPLLQYVVQHGNTTVYQWSYGEPPLSIEPDPIHIELEDDTQGSGDQIDFGDSAVIDFESADVSAEIDFGDGDAGGEIDWGNIETVTDVV
;
A
#
# COMPACT_ATOMS: atom_id res chain seq x y z
N MET A 1 35.71 45.45 -30.04
CA MET A 1 34.73 44.39 -29.75
C MET A 1 33.54 44.67 -30.64
N ASP A 2 33.08 43.66 -31.37
CA ASP A 2 31.88 43.79 -32.20
C ASP A 2 30.67 43.93 -31.25
N GLU A 3 29.95 45.05 -31.34
CA GLU A 3 28.80 45.36 -30.48
C GLU A 3 27.70 44.28 -30.57
N SER A 4 27.69 43.50 -31.66
CA SER A 4 26.78 42.37 -31.87
C SER A 4 27.01 41.17 -30.93
N ASN A 5 28.16 41.10 -30.24
CA ASN A 5 28.51 39.99 -29.35
C ASN A 5 28.35 40.32 -27.85
N ILE A 6 27.72 41.45 -27.52
CA ILE A 6 27.45 41.81 -26.12
C ILE A 6 26.25 40.99 -25.63
N PRO A 7 26.41 40.15 -24.58
CA PRO A 7 25.31 39.36 -24.05
C PRO A 7 24.23 40.27 -23.44
N ILE A 8 22.97 39.95 -23.73
CA ILE A 8 21.81 40.64 -23.16
C ILE A 8 21.26 39.76 -22.04
N ASP A 9 21.23 40.32 -20.83
CA ASP A 9 20.57 39.70 -19.68
C ASP A 9 19.12 40.18 -19.57
N ILE A 10 18.18 39.24 -19.48
CA ILE A 10 16.75 39.50 -19.44
C ILE A 10 16.15 38.63 -18.34
N ASN A 11 15.47 39.28 -17.38
CA ASN A 11 14.68 38.54 -16.40
C ASN A 11 13.60 37.72 -17.12
N ILE A 12 13.54 36.41 -16.84
CA ILE A 12 12.63 35.48 -17.51
C ILE A 12 11.16 35.93 -17.42
N GLY A 13 10.69 36.36 -16.25
CA GLY A 13 9.31 36.82 -16.06
C GLY A 13 8.97 38.10 -16.83
N LYS A 14 9.99 38.79 -17.36
CA LYS A 14 9.87 39.99 -18.20
C LYS A 14 10.24 39.77 -19.66
N LEU A 15 10.53 38.53 -20.08
CA LEU A 15 10.95 38.24 -21.46
C LEU A 15 9.93 38.74 -22.48
N GLN A 16 8.64 38.48 -22.24
CA GLN A 16 7.58 38.91 -23.15
C GLN A 16 7.42 40.45 -23.18
N ASP A 17 7.40 41.09 -22.02
CA ASP A 17 7.36 42.56 -21.90
C ASP A 17 8.57 43.19 -22.61
N TRP A 18 9.75 42.59 -22.45
CA TRP A 18 11.00 43.04 -23.06
C TRP A 18 10.92 42.98 -24.58
N LEU A 19 10.46 41.86 -25.16
CA LEU A 19 10.29 41.69 -26.61
C LEU A 19 9.36 42.75 -27.21
N VAL A 20 8.26 43.08 -26.52
CA VAL A 20 7.33 44.13 -26.96
C VAL A 20 7.94 45.52 -26.81
N SER A 21 8.58 45.81 -25.67
CA SER A 21 9.17 47.14 -25.38
C SER A 21 10.29 47.52 -26.36
N ARG A 22 11.07 46.53 -26.80
CA ARG A 22 12.14 46.69 -27.80
C ARG A 22 11.65 46.58 -29.24
N ARG A 23 10.34 46.42 -29.45
CA ARG A 23 9.69 46.32 -30.76
C ARG A 23 10.15 45.12 -31.59
N HIS A 24 10.65 44.06 -30.93
CA HIS A 24 10.86 42.77 -31.60
C HIS A 24 9.53 42.09 -31.91
N VAL A 25 8.53 42.30 -31.06
CA VAL A 25 7.16 41.80 -31.20
C VAL A 25 6.18 42.97 -31.21
N HIS A 26 5.14 42.89 -32.03
CA HIS A 26 4.10 43.92 -32.08
C HIS A 26 3.29 43.99 -30.76
N LYS A 27 2.90 45.19 -30.32
CA LYS A 27 2.17 45.39 -29.05
C LYS A 27 0.79 44.68 -29.00
N GLU A 28 0.19 44.44 -30.16
CA GLU A 28 -1.11 43.77 -30.30
C GLU A 28 -0.95 42.28 -30.66
N TRP A 29 0.20 41.67 -30.35
CA TRP A 29 0.47 40.28 -30.73
C TRP A 29 -0.59 39.32 -30.19
N GLN A 30 -1.13 39.53 -28.99
CA GLN A 30 -2.15 38.62 -28.45
C GLN A 30 -3.52 38.76 -29.12
N LYS A 31 -3.78 39.84 -29.86
CA LYS A 31 -4.91 39.90 -30.80
C LYS A 31 -4.56 39.19 -32.11
N ASN A 32 -3.36 39.43 -32.63
CA ASN A 32 -2.91 38.89 -33.92
C ASN A 32 -2.75 37.36 -33.89
N ILE A 33 -2.36 36.79 -32.75
CA ILE A 33 -2.19 35.35 -32.59
C ILE A 33 -3.53 34.59 -32.69
N ILE A 34 -4.66 35.21 -32.34
CA ILE A 34 -6.00 34.58 -32.43
C ILE A 34 -6.30 34.19 -33.88
N ALA A 35 -5.99 35.05 -34.85
CA ALA A 35 -6.18 34.73 -36.27
C ALA A 35 -5.28 33.56 -36.72
N VAL A 36 -4.09 33.41 -36.14
CA VAL A 36 -3.22 32.25 -36.41
C VAL A 36 -3.82 30.98 -35.80
N ARG A 37 -4.41 31.07 -34.61
CA ARG A 37 -5.10 29.97 -33.92
C ARG A 37 -6.30 29.45 -34.72
N GLU A 38 -7.09 30.36 -35.29
CA GLU A 38 -8.22 30.00 -36.15
C GLU A 38 -7.76 29.29 -37.44
N LYS A 39 -6.64 29.75 -38.04
CA LYS A 39 -6.02 29.07 -39.18
C LYS A 39 -5.52 27.68 -38.83
N ILE A 40 -4.92 27.50 -37.65
CA ILE A 40 -4.52 26.18 -37.14
C ILE A 40 -5.74 25.25 -37.08
N ASN A 41 -6.83 25.68 -36.44
CA ASN A 41 -8.02 24.86 -36.29
C ASN A 41 -8.61 24.44 -37.65
N SER A 42 -8.53 25.31 -38.65
CA SER A 42 -8.98 25.01 -40.02
C SER A 42 -8.03 24.02 -40.71
N ALA A 43 -6.72 24.22 -40.61
CA ALA A 43 -5.71 23.39 -41.25
C ALA A 43 -5.63 21.96 -40.66
N ILE A 44 -5.95 21.78 -39.37
CA ILE A 44 -5.99 20.47 -38.72
C ILE A 44 -7.04 19.55 -39.36
N GLN A 45 -8.15 20.09 -39.83
CA GLN A 45 -9.26 19.29 -40.37
C GLN A 45 -8.88 18.55 -41.66
N ASP A 46 -7.87 19.04 -42.38
CA ASP A 46 -7.39 18.46 -43.63
C ASP A 46 -6.09 17.64 -43.44
N MET A 47 -5.78 17.10 -42.25
CA MET A 47 -4.54 16.35 -42.02
C MET A 47 -4.61 14.89 -42.52
N PRO A 48 -3.52 14.33 -43.08
CA PRO A 48 -3.48 12.93 -43.47
C PRO A 48 -3.37 12.06 -42.22
N ALA A 49 -3.83 10.81 -42.33
CA ALA A 49 -3.54 9.80 -41.32
C ALA A 49 -2.04 9.47 -41.33
N HIS A 50 -1.30 10.07 -40.40
CA HIS A 50 0.13 9.81 -40.15
C HIS A 50 0.37 9.77 -38.65
N GLU A 51 1.02 8.73 -38.15
CA GLU A 51 1.17 8.50 -36.70
C GLU A 51 1.90 9.64 -36.00
N ASP A 52 3.01 10.14 -36.56
CA ASP A 52 3.75 11.27 -35.98
C ASP A 52 2.94 12.56 -35.94
N ILE A 53 2.07 12.76 -36.95
CA ILE A 53 1.17 13.92 -36.98
C ILE A 53 0.09 13.73 -35.91
N ALA A 54 -0.52 12.54 -35.83
CA ALA A 54 -1.52 12.23 -34.80
C ALA A 54 -0.94 12.41 -33.38
N ALA A 55 0.30 12.00 -33.15
CA ALA A 55 1.00 12.21 -31.89
C ALA A 55 1.23 13.71 -31.59
N LEU A 56 1.62 14.50 -32.58
CA LEU A 56 1.75 15.96 -32.44
C LEU A 56 0.40 16.64 -32.15
N LEU A 57 -0.69 16.12 -32.71
CA LEU A 57 -2.05 16.65 -32.55
C LEU A 57 -2.71 16.21 -31.23
N THR A 58 -2.23 15.15 -30.59
CA THR A 58 -2.86 14.61 -29.38
C THR A 58 -2.39 15.35 -28.13
N GLY A 59 -3.33 15.90 -27.36
CA GLY A 59 -3.07 16.49 -26.05
C GLY A 59 -2.24 17.78 -26.03
N SER A 60 -1.88 18.33 -27.19
CA SER A 60 -0.99 19.49 -27.29
C SER A 60 -1.69 20.71 -27.90
N HIS A 61 -1.40 21.89 -27.35
CA HIS A 61 -1.71 23.14 -28.01
C HIS A 61 -0.68 23.36 -29.12
N ILE A 62 -1.09 23.17 -30.39
CA ILE A 62 -0.23 23.35 -31.57
C ILE A 62 0.42 24.73 -31.51
N ASN A 63 1.68 24.88 -31.90
CA ASN A 63 2.36 26.17 -31.89
C ASN A 63 3.30 26.25 -33.10
N TYR A 64 3.99 27.36 -33.25
CA TYR A 64 4.93 27.56 -34.36
C TYR A 64 5.87 26.38 -34.62
N PHE A 65 6.47 25.80 -33.56
CA PHE A 65 7.40 24.68 -33.70
C PHE A 65 6.71 23.40 -34.15
N HIS A 66 5.47 23.17 -33.73
CA HIS A 66 4.65 22.08 -34.25
C HIS A 66 4.34 22.28 -35.74
N CYS A 67 4.01 23.51 -36.15
CA CYS A 67 3.77 23.82 -37.57
C CYS A 67 5.02 23.54 -38.43
N LEU A 68 6.22 23.87 -37.95
CA LEU A 68 7.47 23.54 -38.64
C LEU A 68 7.65 22.03 -38.80
N LYS A 69 7.47 21.25 -37.73
CA LYS A 69 7.55 19.78 -37.77
C LYS A 69 6.53 19.17 -38.72
N ILE A 70 5.30 19.69 -38.70
CA ILE A 70 4.25 19.25 -39.62
C ILE A 70 4.68 19.50 -41.07
N ILE A 71 5.24 20.67 -41.40
CA ILE A 71 5.78 20.94 -42.74
C ILE A 71 6.91 19.97 -43.10
N GLU A 72 7.80 19.63 -42.16
CA GLU A 72 8.87 18.64 -42.40
C GLU A 72 8.30 17.26 -42.75
N ILE A 73 7.34 16.76 -41.97
CA ILE A 73 6.67 15.49 -42.25
C ILE A 73 5.95 15.54 -43.60
N LEU A 74 5.28 16.65 -43.92
CA LEU A 74 4.59 16.82 -45.21
C LEU A 74 5.57 16.83 -46.40
N LYS A 75 6.81 17.33 -46.24
CA LYS A 75 7.82 17.28 -47.31
C LYS A 75 8.24 15.84 -47.62
N GLU A 76 8.30 14.99 -46.61
CA GLU A 76 8.66 13.57 -46.75
C GLU A 76 7.50 12.75 -47.31
N THR A 77 6.29 12.97 -46.79
CA THR A 77 5.10 12.17 -47.12
C THR A 77 4.42 12.57 -48.44
N GLU A 78 4.58 13.82 -48.89
CA GLU A 78 3.97 14.33 -50.14
C GLU A 78 5.02 14.60 -51.24
N ALA A 79 6.20 13.98 -51.15
CA ALA A 79 7.34 14.21 -52.02
C ALA A 79 7.04 14.06 -53.54
N ASP A 80 6.05 13.22 -53.89
CA ASP A 80 5.65 12.92 -55.28
C ASP A 80 4.64 13.93 -55.88
N THR A 81 4.14 14.89 -55.10
CA THR A 81 3.15 15.90 -55.55
C THR A 81 3.78 17.21 -56.04
N LYS A 82 5.06 17.18 -56.45
CA LYS A 82 5.78 18.36 -56.92
C LYS A 82 5.29 18.77 -58.31
N ASN A 83 4.89 20.03 -58.45
CA ASN A 83 4.56 20.62 -59.76
C ASN A 83 5.83 20.70 -60.64
N LEU A 84 5.68 20.89 -61.95
CA LEU A 84 6.77 20.97 -62.96
C LEU A 84 7.90 21.99 -62.67
N PHE A 85 7.75 22.83 -61.63
CA PHE A 85 8.76 23.78 -61.13
C PHE A 85 9.37 23.36 -59.77
N GLY A 86 9.18 22.13 -59.32
CA GLY A 86 9.74 21.61 -58.07
C GLY A 86 9.10 22.14 -56.77
N LYS A 87 7.99 22.88 -56.88
CA LYS A 87 7.25 23.40 -55.72
C LYS A 87 6.22 22.35 -55.25
N TYR A 88 6.22 22.08 -53.94
CA TYR A 88 5.19 21.28 -53.27
C TYR A 88 3.81 21.90 -53.50
N GLY A 89 2.87 21.13 -54.05
CA GLY A 89 1.67 21.66 -54.70
C GLY A 89 0.35 21.50 -53.94
N SER A 90 0.29 20.63 -52.93
CA SER A 90 -0.95 20.31 -52.20
C SER A 90 -1.51 21.53 -51.47
N GLN A 91 -2.84 21.57 -51.30
CA GLN A 91 -3.51 22.65 -50.56
C GLN A 91 -3.04 22.66 -49.10
N ARG A 92 -2.99 21.48 -48.46
CA ARG A 92 -2.43 21.27 -47.13
C ARG A 92 -1.04 21.88 -46.95
N MET A 93 -0.07 21.55 -47.81
CA MET A 93 1.28 22.12 -47.70
C MET A 93 1.26 23.64 -47.80
N LYS A 94 0.43 24.22 -48.68
CA LYS A 94 0.28 25.68 -48.79
C LYS A 94 -0.31 26.28 -47.51
N ASP A 95 -1.34 25.66 -46.96
CA ASP A 95 -2.01 26.14 -45.74
C ASP A 95 -1.03 26.18 -44.56
N TRP A 96 -0.26 25.11 -44.34
CA TRP A 96 0.75 25.08 -43.27
C TRP A 96 1.91 26.05 -43.51
N GLN A 97 2.36 26.22 -44.76
CA GLN A 97 3.37 27.24 -45.11
C GLN A 97 2.86 28.66 -44.86
N ASP A 98 1.60 28.96 -45.22
CA ASP A 98 0.98 30.26 -44.99
C ASP A 98 0.73 30.53 -43.51
N LEU A 99 0.50 29.47 -42.74
CA LEU A 99 0.40 29.53 -41.28
C LEU A 99 1.75 29.88 -40.64
N VAL A 100 2.84 29.24 -41.07
CA VAL A 100 4.21 29.59 -40.64
C VAL A 100 4.54 31.04 -41.02
N ARG A 101 4.22 31.48 -42.24
CA ARG A 101 4.38 32.89 -42.65
C ARG A 101 3.56 33.84 -41.78
N SER A 102 2.36 33.44 -41.37
CA SER A 102 1.50 34.24 -40.49
C SER A 102 2.10 34.38 -39.08
N TYR A 103 2.79 33.35 -38.60
CA TYR A 103 3.57 33.40 -37.35
C TYR A 103 4.82 34.29 -37.45
N GLU A 104 5.54 34.18 -38.56
CA GLU A 104 6.78 34.94 -38.79
C GLU A 104 6.52 36.42 -39.02
N LYS A 105 5.36 36.75 -39.62
CA LYS A 105 4.88 38.12 -39.69
C LYS A 105 4.77 38.71 -38.28
N ASP A 106 5.39 39.88 -38.09
CA ASP A 106 5.42 40.61 -36.82
C ASP A 106 6.02 39.80 -35.64
N ASN A 107 6.77 38.73 -35.95
CA ASN A 107 7.43 37.82 -35.00
C ASN A 107 6.50 37.24 -33.92
N LEU A 108 5.26 36.89 -34.27
CA LEU A 108 4.30 36.31 -33.31
C LEU A 108 4.81 35.01 -32.67
N TYR A 109 5.61 34.23 -33.39
CA TYR A 109 6.24 33.02 -32.85
C TYR A 109 7.14 33.31 -31.64
N LEU A 110 7.86 34.43 -31.61
CA LEU A 110 8.70 34.81 -30.47
C LEU A 110 7.85 35.13 -29.24
N ALA A 111 6.71 35.78 -29.44
CA ALA A 111 5.80 36.15 -28.36
C ALA A 111 5.21 34.92 -27.67
N GLU A 112 4.76 33.96 -28.47
CA GLU A 112 4.20 32.70 -28.00
C GLU A 112 5.27 31.79 -27.39
N ALA A 113 6.46 31.70 -28.00
CA ALA A 113 7.59 30.95 -27.45
C ALA A 113 8.02 31.50 -26.09
N ALA A 114 8.10 32.82 -25.95
CA ALA A 114 8.39 33.47 -24.66
C ALA A 114 7.33 33.12 -23.61
N GLN A 115 6.04 33.15 -23.95
CA GLN A 115 4.96 32.78 -23.04
C GLN A 115 5.08 31.31 -22.57
N ILE A 116 5.30 30.39 -23.51
CA ILE A 116 5.50 28.95 -23.21
C ILE A 116 6.71 28.78 -22.30
N PHE A 117 7.83 29.44 -22.61
CA PHE A 117 9.06 29.34 -21.86
C PHE A 117 8.92 29.84 -20.42
N VAL A 118 8.29 31.01 -20.24
CA VAL A 118 7.99 31.57 -18.91
C VAL A 118 7.07 30.64 -18.12
N ARG A 119 6.02 30.11 -18.75
CA ARG A 119 5.11 29.16 -18.08
C ARG A 119 5.83 27.90 -17.63
N ASN A 120 6.67 27.33 -18.50
CA ASN A 120 7.42 26.12 -18.19
C ASN A 120 8.37 26.32 -17.01
N ILE A 121 9.09 27.45 -16.98
CA ILE A 121 10.05 27.74 -15.90
C ILE A 121 9.34 28.04 -14.58
N ASN A 122 8.28 28.84 -14.61
CA ASN A 122 7.65 29.32 -13.39
C ASN A 122 6.64 28.34 -12.79
N TYR A 123 6.01 27.48 -13.60
CA TYR A 123 4.89 26.65 -13.17
C TYR A 123 5.09 25.17 -13.49
N GLU A 124 5.32 24.80 -14.76
CA GLU A 124 5.36 23.37 -15.15
C GLU A 124 6.52 22.64 -14.49
N ILE A 125 7.75 23.14 -14.60
CA ILE A 125 8.94 22.49 -14.03
C ILE A 125 8.83 22.42 -12.49
N PRO A 126 8.48 23.49 -11.76
CA PRO A 126 8.22 23.39 -10.31
C PRO A 126 7.09 22.42 -9.96
N GLY A 127 6.02 22.38 -10.75
CA GLY A 127 4.91 21.44 -10.60
C GLY A 127 5.38 19.99 -10.71
N PHE A 128 6.09 19.66 -11.78
CA PHE A 128 6.68 18.33 -11.98
C PHE A 128 7.67 17.98 -10.88
N LYS A 129 8.53 18.91 -10.44
CA LYS A 129 9.44 18.67 -9.30
C LYS A 129 8.69 18.30 -8.02
N LYS A 130 7.58 18.99 -7.72
CA LYS A 130 6.75 18.67 -6.55
C LYS A 130 6.07 17.30 -6.70
N GLN A 131 5.60 16.99 -7.91
CA GLN A 131 4.99 15.69 -8.18
C GLN A 131 6.00 14.54 -8.04
N ILE A 132 7.19 14.69 -8.61
CA ILE A 132 8.29 13.73 -8.48
C ILE A 132 8.62 13.51 -7.00
N ALA A 133 8.81 14.58 -6.22
CA ALA A 133 9.12 14.46 -4.80
C ALA A 133 8.00 13.73 -4.01
N LYS A 134 6.73 13.96 -4.36
CA LYS A 134 5.59 13.26 -3.76
C LYS A 134 5.60 11.77 -4.11
N GLU A 135 5.88 11.43 -5.37
CA GLU A 135 5.95 10.05 -5.84
C GLU A 135 7.14 9.31 -5.21
N GLU A 136 8.31 9.94 -5.09
CA GLU A 136 9.50 9.39 -4.41
C GLU A 136 9.23 9.12 -2.92
N GLN A 137 8.54 10.05 -2.24
CA GLN A 137 8.12 9.86 -0.84
C GLN A 137 7.15 8.68 -0.72
N MET A 138 6.15 8.60 -1.59
CA MET A 138 5.18 7.51 -1.61
C MET A 138 5.85 6.16 -1.87
N GLN A 139 6.81 6.11 -2.78
CA GLN A 139 7.61 4.92 -3.06
C GLN A 139 8.35 4.47 -1.79
N THR A 140 9.06 5.39 -1.12
CA THR A 140 9.81 5.10 0.11
C THR A 140 8.90 4.54 1.21
N ASP A 141 7.70 5.09 1.36
CA ASP A 141 6.75 4.63 2.38
C ASP A 141 6.16 3.25 2.03
N CYS A 142 5.94 2.95 0.75
CA CYS A 142 5.53 1.62 0.32
C CYS A 142 6.64 0.58 0.55
N GLU A 143 7.90 0.92 0.27
CA GLU A 143 9.05 0.05 0.53
C GLU A 143 9.21 -0.27 2.02
N LYS A 144 9.03 0.73 2.90
CA LYS A 144 9.01 0.52 4.36
C LYS A 144 7.88 -0.40 4.78
N LYS A 145 6.64 -0.12 4.35
CA LYS A 145 5.47 -0.96 4.66
C LYS A 145 5.68 -2.41 4.22
N HIS A 146 6.21 -2.60 3.01
CA HIS A 146 6.54 -3.94 2.52
C HIS A 146 7.56 -4.65 3.41
N SER A 147 8.63 -3.97 3.82
CA SER A 147 9.60 -4.54 4.75
C SER A 147 8.98 -4.87 6.11
N ASP A 148 8.07 -4.05 6.62
CA ASP A 148 7.43 -4.27 7.91
C ASP A 148 6.44 -5.45 7.84
N TYR A 149 5.70 -5.59 6.74
CA TYR A 149 4.85 -6.77 6.52
C TYR A 149 5.66 -8.07 6.47
N LEU A 150 6.81 -8.09 5.77
CA LEU A 150 7.67 -9.27 5.73
C LEU A 150 8.22 -9.64 7.12
N LYS A 151 8.61 -8.64 7.92
CA LYS A 151 9.05 -8.88 9.31
C LYS A 151 7.92 -9.41 10.18
N ASN A 152 6.73 -8.82 10.07
CA ASN A 152 5.55 -9.24 10.83
C ASN A 152 5.13 -10.67 10.44
N GLU A 153 5.09 -10.99 9.15
CA GLU A 153 4.81 -12.35 8.66
C GLU A 153 5.81 -13.35 9.24
N ALA A 154 7.11 -13.05 9.15
CA ALA A 154 8.16 -13.92 9.68
C ALA A 154 8.04 -14.10 11.22
N SER A 155 7.75 -13.02 11.94
CA SER A 155 7.56 -13.05 13.40
C SER A 155 6.34 -13.88 13.78
N SER A 156 5.18 -13.62 13.19
CA SER A 156 3.94 -14.36 13.46
C SER A 156 4.06 -15.84 13.09
N LYS A 157 4.74 -16.16 11.98
CA LYS A 157 5.01 -17.54 11.59
C LYS A 157 5.94 -18.23 12.59
N SER A 158 6.98 -17.54 13.05
CA SER A 158 7.90 -18.08 14.07
C SER A 158 7.19 -18.32 15.40
N GLU A 159 6.34 -17.38 15.83
CA GLU A 159 5.54 -17.50 17.06
C GLU A 159 4.54 -18.66 16.96
N PHE A 160 3.83 -18.77 15.83
CA PHE A 160 2.93 -19.89 15.54
C PHE A 160 3.65 -21.24 15.62
N MET A 161 4.82 -21.36 14.97
CA MET A 161 5.62 -22.59 15.01
C MET A 161 6.15 -22.90 16.42
N ALA A 162 6.54 -21.88 17.19
CA ALA A 162 6.97 -22.06 18.57
C ALA A 162 5.83 -22.58 19.45
N LEU A 163 4.62 -22.03 19.31
CA LEU A 163 3.41 -22.49 20.01
C LEU A 163 3.05 -23.92 19.60
N CYS A 164 3.06 -24.24 18.31
CA CYS A 164 2.83 -25.60 17.83
C CYS A 164 3.83 -26.59 18.46
N LYS A 165 5.12 -26.24 18.49
CA LYS A 165 6.15 -27.06 19.13
C LYS A 165 5.95 -27.23 20.63
N GLN A 166 5.54 -26.18 21.34
CA GLN A 166 5.26 -26.24 22.79
C GLN A 166 4.06 -27.14 23.08
N LEU A 167 3.02 -27.05 22.26
CA LEU A 167 1.87 -27.95 22.29
C LEU A 167 2.20 -29.33 21.72
N GLY A 168 3.37 -29.49 21.09
CA GLY A 168 3.85 -30.69 20.42
C GLY A 168 3.05 -31.11 19.18
N ILE A 169 2.23 -30.21 18.65
CA ILE A 169 1.46 -30.43 17.43
C ILE A 169 2.28 -29.97 16.22
N LYS A 170 1.91 -30.43 15.03
CA LYS A 170 2.54 -30.05 13.76
C LYS A 170 2.03 -28.70 13.27
N GLY A 171 0.75 -28.40 13.52
CA GLY A 171 0.09 -27.14 13.16
C GLY A 171 -0.69 -27.17 11.83
N ASP A 172 -0.97 -28.34 11.26
CA ASP A 172 -1.73 -28.45 10.01
C ASP A 172 -3.25 -28.46 10.29
N LYS A 173 -3.70 -29.27 11.26
CA LYS A 173 -5.10 -29.37 11.71
C LYS A 173 -5.17 -29.26 13.23
N ILE A 174 -4.97 -28.04 13.73
CA ILE A 174 -4.77 -27.74 15.15
C ILE A 174 -5.80 -28.45 16.05
N LYS A 175 -7.10 -28.30 15.76
CA LYS A 175 -8.17 -28.94 16.56
C LYS A 175 -8.00 -30.46 16.62
N ARG A 176 -7.76 -31.12 15.49
CA ARG A 176 -7.61 -32.57 15.39
C ARG A 176 -6.35 -33.06 16.09
N GLU A 177 -5.22 -32.39 15.86
CA GLU A 177 -3.93 -32.74 16.46
C GLU A 177 -3.96 -32.61 17.99
N LEU A 178 -4.65 -31.60 18.53
CA LEU A 178 -4.86 -31.46 19.98
C LEU A 178 -5.77 -32.54 20.57
N VAL A 179 -6.80 -32.97 19.83
CA VAL A 179 -7.69 -34.07 20.25
C VAL A 179 -6.96 -35.40 20.28
N GLU A 180 -6.16 -35.69 19.26
CA GLU A 180 -5.35 -36.91 19.18
C GLU A 180 -4.40 -37.03 20.37
N ARG A 181 -3.86 -35.90 20.86
CA ARG A 181 -3.01 -35.85 22.06
C ARG A 181 -3.70 -36.31 23.34
N LEU A 182 -5.03 -36.24 23.44
CA LEU A 182 -5.75 -36.75 24.61
C LEU A 182 -5.59 -38.26 24.79
N GLN A 183 -5.22 -38.99 23.72
CA GLN A 183 -4.95 -40.44 23.79
C GLN A 183 -3.69 -40.77 24.62
N GLU A 184 -2.79 -39.80 24.82
CA GLU A 184 -1.57 -40.00 25.63
C GLU A 184 -1.85 -39.87 27.16
N LEU A 185 -3.02 -39.35 27.55
CA LEU A 185 -3.36 -39.12 28.97
C LEU A 185 -3.34 -40.39 29.84
N PRO A 186 -3.93 -41.53 29.43
CA PRO A 186 -3.88 -42.76 30.22
C PRO A 186 -2.45 -43.19 30.54
N GLU A 187 -1.54 -43.16 29.57
CA GLU A 187 -0.13 -43.50 29.78
C GLU A 187 0.57 -42.52 30.74
N ILE A 188 0.22 -41.23 30.69
CA ILE A 188 0.74 -40.23 31.62
C ILE A 188 0.26 -40.54 33.04
N TYR A 189 -1.02 -40.86 33.21
CA TYR A 189 -1.57 -41.22 34.52
C TYR A 189 -0.96 -42.50 35.07
N ASP A 190 -0.73 -43.51 34.24
CA ASP A 190 -0.02 -44.73 34.62
C ASP A 190 1.40 -44.43 35.12
N LYS A 191 2.16 -43.63 34.37
CA LYS A 191 3.51 -43.18 34.76
C LYS A 191 3.50 -42.41 36.10
N ILE A 192 2.51 -41.54 36.30
CA ILE A 192 2.35 -40.83 37.58
C ILE A 192 2.11 -41.83 38.70
N GLY A 193 1.16 -42.78 38.54
CA GLY A 193 0.90 -43.82 39.53
C GLY A 193 2.15 -44.64 39.87
N GLU A 194 2.95 -45.02 38.87
CA GLU A 194 4.22 -45.73 39.08
C GLU A 194 5.27 -44.88 39.82
N SER A 195 5.35 -43.58 39.50
CA SER A 195 6.30 -42.65 40.13
C SER A 195 6.05 -42.40 41.61
N LEU A 196 4.85 -42.75 42.11
CA LEU A 196 4.46 -42.58 43.51
C LEU A 196 4.89 -43.76 44.40
N LYS A 197 5.18 -44.93 43.83
CA LYS A 197 5.63 -46.14 44.58
C LYS A 197 6.76 -45.88 45.59
N PRO A 198 7.79 -45.06 45.28
CA PRO A 198 8.87 -44.75 46.22
C PRO A 198 8.45 -43.97 47.47
N LEU A 199 7.23 -43.41 47.52
CA LEU A 199 6.73 -42.68 48.70
C LEU A 199 6.29 -43.61 49.84
N GLN A 200 6.12 -44.91 49.58
CA GLN A 200 5.63 -45.88 50.57
C GLN A 200 6.37 -45.81 51.92
N PRO A 201 7.72 -45.77 52.00
CA PRO A 201 8.43 -45.71 53.28
C PRO A 201 8.17 -44.42 54.07
N ALA A 202 7.95 -43.29 53.38
CA ALA A 202 7.63 -42.02 54.02
C ALA A 202 6.20 -42.03 54.60
N ILE A 203 5.27 -42.65 53.88
CA ILE A 203 3.90 -42.87 54.36
C ILE A 203 3.92 -43.79 55.59
N ASP A 204 4.68 -44.88 55.56
CA ASP A 204 4.79 -45.83 56.68
C ASP A 204 5.37 -45.15 57.93
N LEU A 205 6.41 -44.33 57.76
CA LEU A 205 7.01 -43.54 58.84
C LEU A 205 5.99 -42.57 59.46
N TYR A 206 5.25 -41.84 58.63
CA TYR A 206 4.26 -40.87 59.09
C TYR A 206 3.09 -41.54 59.81
N SER A 207 2.61 -42.68 59.30
CA SER A 207 1.59 -43.50 59.95
C SER A 207 2.08 -44.03 61.31
N ALA A 208 3.30 -44.54 61.39
CA ALA A 208 3.90 -45.01 62.64
C ALA A 208 4.08 -43.88 63.67
N PHE A 209 4.53 -42.71 63.23
CA PHE A 209 4.69 -41.53 64.08
C PHE A 209 3.35 -41.04 64.62
N THR A 210 2.35 -40.91 63.75
CA THR A 210 1.01 -40.44 64.15
C THR A 210 0.35 -41.39 65.13
N LYS A 211 0.48 -42.71 64.91
CA LYS A 211 0.01 -43.75 65.83
C LYS A 211 0.74 -43.70 67.18
N TYR A 212 2.04 -43.40 67.18
CA TYR A 212 2.81 -43.22 68.41
C TYR A 212 2.33 -42.01 69.23
N ILE A 213 1.98 -40.89 68.59
CA ILE A 213 1.54 -39.67 69.28
C ILE A 213 0.07 -39.73 69.72
N LEU A 214 -0.84 -40.24 68.88
CA LEU A 214 -2.29 -40.16 69.07
C LEU A 214 -2.93 -41.48 69.56
N GLY A 215 -2.19 -42.60 69.58
CA GLY A 215 -2.72 -43.90 70.00
C GLY A 215 -3.93 -44.34 69.17
N ASP A 216 -4.98 -44.83 69.83
CA ASP A 216 -6.23 -45.31 69.19
C ASP A 216 -7.11 -44.18 68.62
N GLN A 217 -6.74 -42.91 68.80
CA GLN A 217 -7.43 -41.76 68.20
C GLN A 217 -6.87 -41.38 66.82
N ALA A 218 -5.86 -42.11 66.31
CA ALA A 218 -5.30 -41.87 64.99
C ALA A 218 -6.30 -42.26 63.89
N SER A 219 -6.71 -41.30 63.07
CA SER A 219 -7.53 -41.52 61.87
C SER A 219 -6.69 -42.09 60.72
N ASP A 220 -7.34 -42.69 59.71
CA ASP A 220 -6.68 -43.13 58.49
C ASP A 220 -6.02 -41.95 57.77
N LEU A 221 -4.70 -42.02 57.61
CA LEU A 221 -3.91 -40.95 57.03
C LEU A 221 -3.75 -41.15 55.52
N LEU A 222 -4.03 -40.09 54.77
CA LEU A 222 -3.77 -40.03 53.33
C LEU A 222 -4.37 -41.23 52.54
N PRO A 223 -5.64 -41.59 52.75
CA PRO A 223 -6.22 -42.83 52.21
C PRO A 223 -6.16 -42.89 50.67
N LEU A 224 -6.34 -41.76 49.99
CA LEU A 224 -6.23 -41.69 48.53
C LEU A 224 -4.79 -41.87 48.06
N LEU A 225 -3.81 -41.25 48.73
CA LEU A 225 -2.41 -41.39 48.36
C LEU A 225 -1.92 -42.83 48.59
N GLN A 226 -2.28 -43.43 49.74
CA GLN A 226 -1.98 -44.84 50.03
C GLN A 226 -2.55 -45.77 48.97
N TYR A 227 -3.81 -45.53 48.57
CA TYR A 227 -4.47 -46.33 47.54
C TYR A 227 -3.77 -46.20 46.18
N VAL A 228 -3.46 -44.98 45.72
CA VAL A 228 -2.80 -44.76 44.42
C VAL A 228 -1.35 -45.29 44.44
N VAL A 229 -0.64 -45.21 45.56
CA VAL A 229 0.71 -45.79 45.71
C VAL A 229 0.68 -47.32 45.57
N GLN A 230 -0.36 -47.96 46.09
CA GLN A 230 -0.51 -49.43 46.06
C GLN A 230 -1.07 -49.96 44.74
N HIS A 231 -2.08 -49.28 44.19
CA HIS A 231 -2.86 -49.77 43.05
C HIS A 231 -2.58 -49.03 41.73
N GLY A 232 -1.94 -47.86 41.77
CA GLY A 232 -1.64 -47.05 40.59
C GLY A 232 -2.85 -46.29 40.06
N ASN A 233 -2.88 -46.09 38.75
CA ASN A 233 -3.97 -45.43 38.04
C ASN A 233 -5.17 -46.37 37.85
N THR A 234 -6.01 -46.49 38.87
CA THR A 234 -7.22 -47.32 38.85
C THR A 234 -8.49 -46.48 38.78
N THR A 235 -9.60 -47.12 38.40
CA THR A 235 -10.90 -46.44 38.28
C THR A 235 -11.47 -46.08 39.65
N VAL A 236 -12.27 -45.00 39.69
CA VAL A 236 -13.04 -44.62 40.90
C VAL A 236 -13.97 -45.75 41.36
N TYR A 237 -14.45 -46.57 40.42
CA TYR A 237 -15.23 -47.78 40.72
C TYR A 237 -14.41 -48.78 41.55
N GLN A 238 -13.19 -49.11 41.10
CA GLN A 238 -12.31 -50.02 41.82
C GLN A 238 -11.93 -49.50 43.21
N TRP A 239 -11.81 -48.18 43.36
CA TRP A 239 -11.59 -47.57 44.67
C TRP A 239 -12.82 -47.69 45.60
N SER A 240 -14.03 -47.49 45.06
CA SER A 240 -15.27 -47.48 45.85
C SER A 240 -15.76 -48.89 46.22
N TYR A 241 -15.56 -49.88 45.35
CA TYR A 241 -16.10 -51.23 45.49
C TYR A 241 -15.04 -52.31 45.76
N GLY A 242 -13.76 -51.99 45.64
CA GLY A 242 -12.65 -52.90 45.94
C GLY A 242 -12.37 -53.97 44.87
N GLU A 243 -13.12 -53.99 43.77
CA GLU A 243 -12.94 -54.91 42.65
C GLU A 243 -12.84 -54.18 41.30
N PRO A 244 -12.06 -54.70 40.33
CA PRO A 244 -11.94 -54.06 39.02
C PRO A 244 -13.24 -54.17 38.22
N PRO A 245 -13.61 -53.14 37.44
CA PRO A 245 -14.79 -53.20 36.58
C PRO A 245 -14.61 -54.21 35.44
N LEU A 246 -15.72 -54.77 34.94
CA LEU A 246 -15.73 -55.76 33.84
C LEU A 246 -15.24 -55.18 32.50
N SER A 247 -15.46 -53.88 32.27
CA SER A 247 -15.00 -53.14 31.10
C SER A 247 -14.89 -51.66 31.45
N ILE A 248 -13.92 -50.96 30.85
CA ILE A 248 -13.74 -49.51 30.98
C ILE A 248 -14.00 -48.92 29.59
N GLU A 249 -15.10 -48.18 29.46
CA GLU A 249 -15.42 -47.45 28.24
C GLU A 249 -14.97 -46.00 28.41
N PRO A 250 -14.01 -45.51 27.61
CA PRO A 250 -13.62 -44.11 27.67
C PRO A 250 -14.77 -43.24 27.16
N ASP A 251 -15.00 -42.11 27.84
CA ASP A 251 -15.99 -41.13 27.38
C ASP A 251 -15.64 -40.69 25.95
N PRO A 252 -16.61 -40.73 25.01
CA PRO A 252 -16.36 -40.25 23.66
C PRO A 252 -15.99 -38.78 23.71
N ILE A 253 -14.90 -38.42 23.03
CA ILE A 253 -14.45 -37.03 22.96
C ILE A 253 -15.48 -36.24 22.15
N HIS A 254 -16.33 -35.48 22.84
CA HIS A 254 -17.33 -34.59 22.23
C HIS A 254 -16.68 -33.30 21.76
N ILE A 255 -15.77 -33.39 20.80
CA ILE A 255 -15.20 -32.22 20.13
C ILE A 255 -15.64 -32.30 18.67
N GLU A 256 -16.46 -31.33 18.26
CA GLU A 256 -16.89 -31.17 16.87
C GLU A 256 -15.65 -30.88 16.02
N LEU A 257 -15.19 -31.91 15.31
CA LEU A 257 -14.17 -31.77 14.28
C LEU A 257 -14.91 -31.43 12.99
N GLU A 258 -14.84 -30.17 12.58
CA GLU A 258 -15.19 -29.81 11.21
C GLU A 258 -14.26 -30.61 10.28
N ASP A 259 -14.82 -31.50 9.46
CA ASP A 259 -14.06 -32.14 8.41
C ASP A 259 -13.77 -31.09 7.34
N ASP A 260 -12.48 -30.76 7.15
CA ASP A 260 -12.00 -29.86 6.08
C ASP A 260 -12.18 -30.48 4.68
N THR A 261 -13.38 -30.93 4.33
CA THR A 261 -13.75 -31.11 2.94
C THR A 261 -14.37 -29.81 2.44
N GLN A 262 -13.54 -29.04 1.72
CA GLN A 262 -13.85 -27.89 0.88
C GLN A 262 -14.00 -26.52 1.56
N GLY A 263 -12.91 -25.76 1.50
CA GLY A 263 -12.87 -24.31 1.70
C GLY A 263 -11.64 -23.73 1.01
N SER A 264 -11.67 -23.70 -0.33
CA SER A 264 -10.72 -22.94 -1.12
C SER A 264 -10.88 -21.45 -0.77
N GLY A 265 -9.86 -20.86 -0.15
CA GLY A 265 -9.70 -19.41 -0.05
C GLY A 265 -10.16 -18.82 1.28
N ASP A 266 -9.22 -18.18 1.96
CA ASP A 266 -9.46 -17.11 2.91
C ASP A 266 -10.51 -16.13 2.35
N GLN A 267 -11.74 -16.26 2.80
CA GLN A 267 -12.69 -15.16 2.78
C GLN A 267 -12.78 -14.63 4.20
N ILE A 268 -12.12 -13.49 4.42
CA ILE A 268 -12.36 -12.68 5.61
C ILE A 268 -13.80 -12.16 5.49
N ASP A 269 -14.68 -12.65 6.37
CA ASP A 269 -16.04 -12.16 6.54
C ASP A 269 -16.02 -10.78 7.22
N PHE A 270 -15.97 -9.73 6.40
CA PHE A 270 -16.34 -8.39 6.82
C PHE A 270 -17.86 -8.30 6.74
N GLY A 271 -18.50 -8.50 7.89
CA GLY A 271 -19.93 -8.64 8.05
C GLY A 271 -20.78 -7.78 7.12
N ASP A 272 -21.74 -8.46 6.51
CA ASP A 272 -23.02 -7.99 5.99
C ASP A 272 -22.99 -6.67 5.18
N SER A 273 -22.94 -6.85 3.87
CA SER A 273 -23.15 -5.81 2.87
C SER A 273 -24.57 -5.24 2.96
N ALA A 274 -24.76 -4.24 3.82
CA ALA A 274 -25.75 -3.20 3.53
C ALA A 274 -25.31 -2.53 2.22
N VAL A 275 -26.00 -2.91 1.15
CA VAL A 275 -25.93 -2.41 -0.23
C VAL A 275 -25.46 -0.95 -0.28
N ILE A 276 -24.19 -0.73 -0.59
CA ILE A 276 -23.69 0.57 -1.04
C ILE A 276 -23.96 0.62 -2.54
N ASP A 277 -25.15 1.12 -2.87
CA ASP A 277 -25.57 1.45 -4.23
C ASP A 277 -24.79 2.70 -4.69
N PHE A 278 -23.92 2.52 -5.69
CA PHE A 278 -23.16 3.61 -6.31
C PHE A 278 -23.77 4.06 -7.65
N GLU A 279 -25.06 3.82 -7.88
CA GLU A 279 -25.79 4.26 -9.07
C GLU A 279 -27.11 4.98 -8.73
N SER A 280 -27.03 6.07 -7.98
CA SER A 280 -27.92 7.24 -8.15
C SER A 280 -27.66 8.32 -7.11
N ALA A 281 -26.66 9.16 -7.33
CA ALA A 281 -26.53 10.42 -6.59
C ALA A 281 -26.43 11.58 -7.56
N ASP A 282 -27.59 12.23 -7.70
CA ASP A 282 -27.81 13.53 -8.30
C ASP A 282 -26.77 14.54 -7.77
N VAL A 283 -26.21 15.30 -8.70
CA VAL A 283 -25.19 16.33 -8.48
C VAL A 283 -25.83 17.57 -7.88
N SER A 284 -26.16 17.54 -6.58
CA SER A 284 -26.47 18.76 -5.81
C SER A 284 -26.47 18.54 -4.29
N ALA A 285 -25.33 18.24 -3.70
CA ALA A 285 -25.12 18.45 -2.27
C ALA A 285 -23.70 19.00 -2.05
N GLU A 286 -23.64 20.29 -1.73
CA GLU A 286 -22.43 20.98 -1.29
C GLU A 286 -21.84 20.27 -0.06
N ILE A 287 -20.60 19.81 -0.19
CA ILE A 287 -19.81 19.36 0.95
C ILE A 287 -19.12 20.59 1.53
N ASP A 288 -19.64 21.07 2.66
CA ASP A 288 -19.13 22.17 3.47
C ASP A 288 -17.86 21.74 4.22
N PHE A 289 -16.70 22.14 3.71
CA PHE A 289 -15.44 22.06 4.44
C PHE A 289 -15.30 23.29 5.33
N GLY A 290 -15.89 23.19 6.52
CA GLY A 290 -15.91 24.22 7.54
C GLY A 290 -14.51 24.77 7.87
N ASP A 291 -14.50 26.10 7.94
CA ASP A 291 -13.46 27.02 8.40
C ASP A 291 -12.81 26.59 9.74
N GLY A 292 -11.48 26.68 9.82
CA GLY A 292 -10.74 26.28 11.02
C GLY A 292 -9.23 26.36 10.92
N ASP A 293 -8.66 27.48 10.51
CA ASP A 293 -7.27 27.84 10.83
C ASP A 293 -7.17 29.30 11.30
N ALA A 294 -7.16 29.48 12.62
CA ALA A 294 -6.59 30.67 13.25
C ALA A 294 -6.26 30.41 14.72
N GLY A 295 -4.97 30.20 15.01
CA GLY A 295 -4.33 30.68 16.23
C GLY A 295 -4.50 29.83 17.49
N GLY A 296 -3.49 29.00 17.77
CA GLY A 296 -3.29 28.41 19.08
C GLY A 296 -1.99 27.62 19.13
N GLU A 297 -0.93 28.24 19.64
CA GLU A 297 0.36 27.60 19.94
C GLU A 297 0.15 26.35 20.80
N ILE A 298 0.64 25.19 20.34
CA ILE A 298 0.68 23.97 21.14
C ILE A 298 2.03 23.94 21.85
N ASP A 299 2.02 24.34 23.12
CA ASP A 299 3.12 24.26 24.07
C ASP A 299 3.38 22.79 24.47
N TRP A 300 4.56 22.29 24.11
CA TRP A 300 5.04 20.95 24.46
C TRP A 300 5.96 20.97 25.69
N GLY A 301 5.60 21.75 26.71
CA GLY A 301 6.31 21.80 28.00
C GLY A 301 6.42 20.42 28.65
N ASN A 302 7.60 19.81 28.54
CA ASN A 302 7.99 18.67 29.36
C ASN A 302 9.05 19.12 30.37
N ILE A 303 8.70 18.90 31.62
CA ILE A 303 9.40 19.24 32.85
C ILE A 303 10.78 18.57 32.92
N GLU A 304 11.84 19.38 33.02
CA GLU A 304 13.14 18.91 33.49
C GLU A 304 13.09 18.74 35.01
N THR A 305 13.13 17.48 35.46
CA THR A 305 13.56 17.14 36.82
C THR A 305 15.08 17.20 36.87
N VAL A 306 15.65 18.21 37.52
CA VAL A 306 17.04 18.15 37.98
C VAL A 306 17.11 18.46 39.46
N THR A 307 17.60 17.45 40.18
CA THR A 307 17.92 17.40 41.60
C THR A 307 19.05 18.36 41.97
N ASP A 308 18.93 18.99 43.14
CA ASP A 308 19.98 19.73 43.85
C ASP A 308 21.29 18.96 43.98
N VAL A 309 22.43 19.63 43.76
CA VAL A 309 23.69 19.38 44.49
C VAL A 309 24.53 20.68 44.56
N VAL A 310 24.62 21.22 45.80
CA VAL A 310 25.65 22.08 46.44
C VAL A 310 25.91 23.48 45.87
#